data_AF-A0A916NT39-F1
#
_entry.id   AF-A0A916NT39-F1
#
_cell.length_a   1.000
_cell.length_b   1.000
_cell.length_c   1.000
_cell.angle_alpha   90.00
_cell.angle_beta   90.00
_cell.angle_gamma   90.00
#
_symmetry.space_group_name_H-M   'P 1'
#
loop_
_entity.id
_entity.type
_entity.pdbx_description
1 polymer ?
#
loop_
_entity_poly.entity_id
_entity_poly.type
_entity_poly.pdbx_seq_one_letter_code
_entity_poly.pdbx_strand_id
1 'polypeptide(L)'
;MDVLIERACGLDVHKKSITACIGTPEGKEIKTFRTHTVFLLNLIDWIKQHRCTHVAMESTGVFWKPVVNLLEAEEIQFLVVNHSTSKPFPAGKRM
;
A
#
# COMPACT_ATOMS: atom_id res chain seq x y z
N MET A 1 -14.67 -8.08 -16.68
CA MET A 1 -15.09 -6.82 -16.04
C MET A 1 -13.81 -6.16 -15.57
N ASP A 2 -13.21 -5.30 -16.40
CA ASP A 2 -11.96 -4.62 -16.06
C ASP A 2 -12.27 -3.44 -15.16
N VAL A 3 -11.98 -3.57 -13.86
CA VAL A 3 -12.06 -2.46 -12.92
C VAL A 3 -10.85 -1.57 -13.19
N LEU A 4 -11.05 -0.49 -13.95
CA LEU A 4 -10.01 0.52 -14.17
C LEU A 4 -9.91 1.39 -12.92
N ILE A 5 -8.90 1.15 -12.08
CA ILE A 5 -8.62 2.01 -10.93
C ILE A 5 -7.77 3.19 -11.44
N GLU A 6 -8.40 4.36 -11.60
CA GLU A 6 -7.73 5.57 -12.12
C GLU A 6 -6.60 6.08 -11.21
N ARG A 7 -6.68 5.80 -9.90
CA ARG A 7 -5.69 6.20 -8.90
C ARG A 7 -5.39 5.05 -7.95
N ALA A 8 -4.23 4.42 -8.12
CA ALA A 8 -3.80 3.27 -7.32
C ALA A 8 -2.37 3.46 -6.80
N CYS A 9 -2.09 2.88 -5.64
CA CYS A 9 -0.74 2.83 -5.08
C CYS A 9 -0.22 1.39 -5.03
N GLY A 10 1.01 1.17 -5.45
CA GLY A 10 1.78 -0.06 -5.24
C GLY A 10 2.85 0.18 -4.17
N LEU A 11 2.94 -0.70 -3.17
CA LEU A 11 3.96 -0.68 -2.14
C LEU A 11 4.84 -1.93 -2.26
N ASP A 12 6.15 -1.75 -2.25
CA ASP A 12 7.12 -2.82 -2.09
C ASP A 12 7.77 -2.68 -0.71
N VAL A 13 7.40 -3.58 0.21
CA VAL A 13 7.69 -3.49 1.64
C VAL A 13 8.82 -4.46 2.00
N HIS A 14 9.99 -3.88 2.26
CA HIS A 14 11.18 -4.56 2.78
C HIS A 14 11.39 -4.29 4.26
N LYS A 15 12.30 -5.03 4.89
CA LYS A 15 12.61 -4.93 6.33
C LYS A 15 12.96 -3.49 6.79
N LYS A 16 13.61 -2.68 5.96
CA LYS A 16 14.12 -1.34 6.32
C LYS A 16 13.57 -0.20 5.47
N SER A 17 12.90 -0.51 4.37
CA SER A 17 12.45 0.47 3.38
C SER A 17 11.15 0.04 2.74
N ILE A 18 10.35 1.02 2.36
CA ILE A 18 9.10 0.84 1.63
C ILE A 18 9.19 1.70 0.38
N THR A 19 9.13 1.09 -0.79
CA THR A 19 9.05 1.83 -2.05
C THR A 19 7.59 1.94 -2.44
N ALA A 20 7.07 3.16 -2.48
CA ALA A 20 5.71 3.44 -2.84
C ALA A 20 5.64 4.04 -4.24
N CYS A 21 4.64 3.63 -4.99
CA CYS A 21 4.44 3.99 -6.37
C CYS A 21 2.98 4.37 -6.55
N ILE A 22 2.68 5.61 -6.91
CA ILE A 22 1.32 6.07 -7.19
C ILE A 22 1.14 6.22 -8.69
N GLY A 23 0.15 5.55 -9.25
CA GLY A 23 -0.34 5.80 -10.61
C GLY A 23 -1.53 6.74 -10.56
N THR A 24 -1.47 7.82 -11.33
CA THR A 24 -2.57 8.77 -11.55
C THR A 24 -2.80 8.95 -13.05
N PRO A 25 -3.90 9.60 -13.49
CA PRO A 25 -4.10 9.93 -14.89
C PRO A 25 -3.00 10.84 -15.47
N GLU A 26 -2.32 11.61 -14.62
CA GLU A 26 -1.28 12.57 -14.99
C GLU A 26 0.12 11.93 -15.10
N GLY A 27 0.27 10.71 -14.60
CA GLY A 27 1.53 9.97 -14.62
C GLY A 27 1.77 9.12 -13.38
N LYS A 28 3.02 8.75 -13.17
CA LYS A 28 3.46 7.87 -12.09
C LYS A 28 4.45 8.59 -11.20
N GLU A 29 4.23 8.52 -9.89
CA GLU A 29 5.16 9.04 -8.88
C GLU A 29 5.71 7.91 -8.02
N ILE A 30 7.02 7.93 -7.76
CA ILE A 30 7.69 6.90 -6.97
C ILE A 30 8.45 7.58 -5.84
N LYS A 31 8.24 7.09 -4.62
CA LYS A 31 8.89 7.61 -3.42
C LYS A 31 9.25 6.49 -2.46
N THR A 32 10.46 6.53 -1.91
CA THR A 32 10.92 5.54 -0.93
C THR A 32 10.86 6.12 0.48
N PHE A 33 10.28 5.34 1.39
CA PHE A 33 10.12 5.64 2.80
C PHE A 33 10.92 4.63 3.63
N ARG A 34 11.20 4.97 4.89
CA ARG A 34 11.77 4.03 5.87
C ARG A 34 10.64 3.35 6.66
N THR A 35 10.97 2.33 7.44
CA THR A 35 9.99 1.54 8.21
C THR A 35 9.72 2.05 9.63
N HIS A 36 10.25 3.22 10.03
CA HIS A 36 9.89 3.81 11.33
C HIS A 36 8.52 4.47 11.25
N THR A 37 7.76 4.47 12.35
CA THR A 37 6.37 4.96 12.44
C THR A 37 6.16 6.33 11.81
N VAL A 38 7.07 7.29 12.03
CA VAL A 38 6.98 8.64 11.43
C VAL A 38 6.97 8.60 9.89
N PHE A 39 7.78 7.73 9.28
CA PHE A 39 7.82 7.60 7.82
C PHE A 39 6.60 6.83 7.29
N LEU A 40 6.00 5.95 8.09
CA LEU A 40 4.75 5.28 7.74
C LEU A 40 3.58 6.28 7.72
N LEU A 41 3.51 7.18 8.70
CA LEU A 41 2.51 8.25 8.69
C LEU A 41 2.69 9.15 7.46
N ASN A 42 3.92 9.55 7.16
CA ASN A 42 4.22 10.32 5.95
C ASN A 42 3.85 9.58 4.65
N LEU A 43 3.98 8.25 4.62
CA LEU A 43 3.54 7.43 3.49
C LEU A 43 2.01 7.50 3.32
N ILE A 44 1.26 7.38 4.41
CA ILE A 44 -0.19 7.43 4.42
C ILE A 44 -0.70 8.82 4.01
N ASP A 45 -0.11 9.88 4.55
CA ASP A 45 -0.42 11.26 4.15
C ASP A 45 -0.16 11.47 2.66
N TRP A 46 0.95 10.93 2.14
CA TRP A 46 1.27 11.00 0.72
C TRP A 46 0.25 10.26 -0.15
N ILE A 47 -0.20 9.07 0.25
CA ILE A 47 -1.26 8.31 -0.44
C ILE A 47 -2.58 9.12 -0.47
N LYS A 48 -2.95 9.73 0.66
CA LYS A 48 -4.16 10.56 0.79
C LYS A 48 -4.09 11.82 -0.05
N GLN A 49 -2.94 12.50 -0.12
CA GLN A 49 -2.73 13.68 -0.95
C GLN A 49 -3.01 13.40 -2.43
N HIS A 50 -2.66 12.21 -2.91
CA HIS A 50 -2.89 11.80 -4.29
C HIS A 50 -4.28 11.19 -4.51
N ARG A 51 -5.14 11.16 -3.48
CA ARG A 51 -6.50 10.58 -3.53
C ARG A 51 -6.51 9.13 -4.02
N CYS A 52 -5.48 8.37 -3.67
CA CYS A 52 -5.44 6.93 -3.94
C CYS A 52 -6.37 6.19 -3.00
N THR A 53 -7.32 5.46 -3.56
CA THR A 53 -8.31 4.69 -2.79
C THR A 53 -7.91 3.22 -2.62
N HIS A 54 -7.03 2.72 -3.49
CA HIS A 54 -6.59 1.33 -3.51
C HIS A 54 -5.08 1.24 -3.40
N VAL A 55 -4.61 0.35 -2.52
CA VAL A 55 -3.19 0.10 -2.27
C VAL A 55 -2.89 -1.39 -2.43
N ALA A 56 -2.11 -1.76 -3.44
CA ALA A 56 -1.53 -3.10 -3.52
C ALA A 56 -0.17 -3.08 -2.82
N MET A 57 0.13 -4.09 -1.99
CA MET A 57 1.44 -4.20 -1.35
C MET A 57 2.06 -5.58 -1.55
N GLU A 58 3.32 -5.59 -1.94
CA GLU A 58 4.17 -6.77 -1.94
C GLU A 58 5.06 -6.75 -0.70
N SER A 59 5.17 -7.88 0.00
CA SER A 59 6.11 -7.99 1.11
C SER A 59 6.72 -9.38 1.19
N THR A 60 8.03 -9.42 1.46
CA THR A 60 8.83 -10.64 1.64
C THR A 60 8.71 -11.26 3.04
N GLY A 61 7.83 -10.74 3.90
CA GLY A 61 7.63 -11.23 5.26
C GLY A 61 6.45 -10.57 5.97
N VAL A 62 6.46 -10.52 7.30
CA VAL A 62 5.37 -9.93 8.11
C VAL A 62 5.43 -8.39 8.23
N PHE A 63 6.26 -7.73 7.43
CA PHE A 63 6.51 -6.28 7.50
C PHE A 63 5.32 -5.43 7.02
N TRP A 64 4.36 -6.04 6.35
CA TRP A 64 3.11 -5.40 5.92
C TRP A 64 2.16 -5.06 7.08
N LYS A 65 2.22 -5.78 8.20
CA LYS A 65 1.28 -5.61 9.33
C LYS A 65 1.15 -4.16 9.83
N PRO A 66 2.25 -3.44 10.16
CA PRO A 66 2.14 -2.05 10.60
C PRO A 66 1.58 -1.12 9.51
N VAL A 67 1.79 -1.43 8.23
CA VAL A 67 1.26 -0.64 7.11
C VAL A 67 -0.24 -0.86 6.98
N VAL A 68 -0.70 -2.12 7.03
CA VAL A 68 -2.11 -2.48 6.99
C VAL A 68 -2.89 -1.82 8.13
N ASN A 69 -2.38 -1.85 9.37
CA ASN A 69 -3.06 -1.22 10.50
C ASN A 69 -3.34 0.27 10.26
N LEU A 70 -2.42 0.99 9.61
CA LEU A 70 -2.59 2.40 9.29
C LEU A 70 -3.55 2.62 8.11
N LEU A 71 -3.49 1.76 7.09
CA LEU A 71 -4.43 1.81 5.97
C LEU A 71 -5.87 1.52 6.42
N GLU A 72 -6.05 0.55 7.33
CA GLU A 72 -7.35 0.24 7.95
C GLU A 72 -7.88 1.41 8.78
N ALA A 73 -7.01 2.07 9.56
CA ALA A 73 -7.39 3.22 10.36
C ALA A 73 -7.88 4.41 9.50
N GLU A 74 -7.38 4.52 8.28
CA GLU A 74 -7.74 5.57 7.30
C GLU A 74 -8.78 5.11 6.27
N GLU A 75 -9.38 3.93 6.47
CA GLU A 75 -10.41 3.35 5.59
C GLU A 75 -9.97 3.16 4.11
N ILE A 76 -8.66 3.02 3.88
CA ILE A 76 -8.09 2.81 2.55
C ILE A 76 -8.18 1.32 2.17
N GLN A 77 -8.66 1.02 0.97
CA GLN A 77 -8.72 -0.37 0.49
C GLN A 77 -7.33 -0.88 0.16
N PHE A 78 -6.99 -2.08 0.61
CA PHE A 78 -5.67 -2.65 0.36
C PHE A 78 -5.70 -4.13 -0.04
N LEU A 79 -4.62 -4.54 -0.70
CA LEU A 79 -4.37 -5.91 -1.12
C LEU A 79 -2.95 -6.29 -0.74
N VAL A 80 -2.78 -7.32 0.08
CA VAL A 80 -1.44 -7.87 0.37
C VAL A 80 -1.16 -9.02 -0.58
N VAL A 81 -0.07 -8.92 -1.34
CA VAL A 81 0.46 -9.96 -2.23
C VAL A 81 1.72 -10.50 -1.60
N ASN A 82 1.75 -11.81 -1.33
CA ASN A 82 2.93 -12.48 -0.81
C ASN A 82 3.65 -13.21 -1.95
N HIS A 83 4.94 -12.96 -2.12
CA HIS A 83 5.78 -13.66 -3.09
C HIS A 83 5.85 -15.19 -2.83
N SER A 84 5.63 -15.65 -1.60
CA SER A 84 5.70 -17.09 -1.25
C SER A 84 4.47 -17.91 -1.65
N THR A 85 3.32 -17.26 -1.85
CA THR A 85 2.05 -17.90 -2.18
C THR A 85 1.22 -16.88 -2.93
N SER A 86 1.01 -17.10 -4.22
CA SER A 86 0.19 -16.30 -5.14
C SER A 86 -1.31 -16.30 -4.77
N LYS A 87 -1.64 -15.99 -3.52
CA LYS A 87 -2.99 -15.72 -3.05
C LYS A 87 -3.03 -14.29 -2.52
N PRO A 88 -3.73 -13.38 -3.21
CA PRO A 88 -4.03 -12.07 -2.63
C PRO A 88 -4.77 -12.27 -1.31
N PHE A 89 -4.40 -11.51 -0.27
CA PHE A 89 -5.23 -11.36 0.91
C PHE A 89 -6.11 -10.12 0.68
N PRO A 90 -7.35 -10.28 0.18
CA PRO A 90 -8.26 -9.15 0.08
C PRO A 90 -8.58 -8.65 1.49
N ALA A 91 -8.48 -7.34 1.70
CA ALA A 91 -9.02 -6.71 2.91
C ALA A 91 -10.54 -6.96 2.94
N GLY A 92 -10.98 -7.91 3.77
CA GLY A 92 -12.36 -8.41 3.72
C GLY A 92 -12.76 -9.22 4.95
N LYS A 93 -13.39 -8.51 5.89
CA LYS A 93 -14.03 -8.91 7.16
C LYS A 93 -13.12 -9.10 8.37
N ARG A 94 -13.24 -8.12 9.28
CA ARG A 94 -13.16 -8.27 10.74
C ARG A 94 -13.46 -9.72 11.15
N MET A 95 -12.47 -10.39 11.73
CA MET A 95 -12.71 -11.49 12.68
C MET A 95 -12.84 -10.89 14.08
#